data_AF-A0A437ALX9-F1
#
_entry.id   AF-A0A437ALX9-F1
#
_cell.length_a   1.000
_cell.length_b   1.000
_cell.length_c   1.000
_cell.angle_alpha   90.00
_cell.angle_beta   90.00
_cell.angle_gamma   90.00
#
_symmetry.space_group_name_H-M   'P 1'
#
loop_
_entity.id
_entity.type
_entity.pdbx_description
1 polymer ?
#
loop_
_entity_poly.entity_id
_entity_poly.type
_entity_poly.pdbx_seq_one_letter_code
_entity_poly.pdbx_strand_id
1 'polypeptide(L)'
;MIIPKCSYNPIIKQEDDKQLTCEFNVPKEASQNCKIDSKGDTVYVNYECEKSEKKENKSYQSKIKQSFSYSTGKQIKNFTHKFENDKLILEVFFDK
;
A
#
# COMPACT_ATOMS: atom_id res chain seq x y z
N MET A 1 15.02 -14.18 -13.34
CA MET A 1 13.68 -14.17 -12.71
C MET A 1 13.17 -12.75 -12.74
N ILE A 2 12.15 -12.48 -13.54
CA ILE A 2 11.52 -11.17 -13.62
C ILE A 2 10.55 -11.12 -12.44
N ILE A 3 10.90 -10.38 -11.38
CA ILE A 3 9.94 -10.08 -10.32
C ILE A 3 8.81 -9.33 -11.04
N PRO A 4 7.58 -9.88 -11.11
CA PRO A 4 6.50 -9.17 -11.77
C PRO A 4 6.40 -7.83 -11.06
N LYS A 5 6.55 -6.74 -11.83
CA LYS A 5 6.09 -5.43 -11.39
C LYS A 5 4.62 -5.65 -11.07
N CYS A 6 4.29 -5.85 -9.80
CA CYS A 6 2.94 -5.69 -9.34
C CYS A 6 2.63 -4.23 -9.62
N SER A 7 2.01 -3.99 -10.78
CA SER A 7 1.28 -2.76 -11.03
C SER A 7 0.17 -2.76 -10.00
N TYR A 8 0.46 -2.28 -8.79
CA TYR A 8 -0.52 -2.05 -7.74
C TYR A 8 -1.37 -0.88 -8.22
N ASN A 9 -2.26 -1.15 -9.17
CA ASN A 9 -3.26 -0.19 -9.59
C ASN A 9 -4.19 -0.01 -8.38
N PRO A 10 -4.17 1.16 -7.72
CA PRO A 10 -5.12 1.42 -6.67
C PRO A 10 -6.53 1.37 -7.22
N ILE A 11 -7.45 0.83 -6.45
CA ILE A 11 -8.87 1.00 -6.72
C ILE A 11 -9.27 2.35 -6.10
N ILE A 12 -9.54 3.34 -6.95
CA ILE A 12 -10.03 4.64 -6.50
C ILE A 12 -11.49 4.46 -6.07
N LYS A 13 -11.77 4.69 -4.79
CA LYS A 13 -13.13 4.63 -4.21
C LYS A 13 -13.83 5.97 -4.24
N GLN A 14 -13.06 7.03 -4.03
CA GLN A 14 -13.57 8.39 -4.00
C GLN A 14 -12.45 9.33 -4.44
N GLU A 15 -12.76 10.29 -5.30
CA GLU A 15 -11.83 11.35 -5.70
C GLU A 15 -12.62 12.66 -5.85
N ASP A 16 -12.28 13.65 -5.03
CA ASP A 16 -12.87 14.98 -5.05
C ASP A 16 -11.75 16.03 -4.86
N ASP A 17 -12.10 17.32 -4.91
CA ASP A 17 -11.14 18.40 -4.65
C ASP A 17 -10.56 18.44 -3.24
N LYS A 18 -11.20 17.78 -2.28
CA LYS A 18 -10.77 17.78 -0.88
C LYS A 18 -10.06 16.50 -0.46
N GLN A 19 -10.46 15.36 -1.04
CA GLN A 19 -9.98 14.06 -0.60
C GLN A 19 -9.91 13.05 -1.73
N LEU A 20 -9.05 12.06 -1.55
CA LEU A 20 -8.94 10.88 -2.39
C LEU A 20 -8.87 9.65 -1.49
N THR A 21 -9.73 8.67 -1.76
CA THR A 21 -9.72 7.37 -1.09
C THR A 21 -9.34 6.30 -2.10
N CYS A 22 -8.25 5.58 -1.81
CA CYS A 22 -7.74 4.49 -2.63
C CYS A 22 -7.65 3.20 -1.83
N GLU A 23 -7.90 2.07 -2.47
CA GLU A 23 -7.61 0.75 -1.91
C GLU A 23 -6.43 0.10 -2.64
N PHE A 24 -5.53 -0.48 -1.87
CA PHE A 24 -4.41 -1.27 -2.36
C PHE A 24 -4.52 -2.69 -1.83
N ASN A 25 -4.27 -3.68 -2.68
CA ASN A 25 -4.17 -5.07 -2.23
C ASN A 25 -2.85 -5.25 -1.49
N VAL A 26 -2.90 -5.18 -0.17
CA VAL A 26 -1.73 -5.35 0.71
C VAL A 26 -2.10 -6.43 1.72
N PRO A 27 -1.38 -7.55 1.78
CA PRO A 27 -1.69 -8.64 2.69
C PRO A 27 -1.83 -8.14 4.13
N LYS A 28 -2.79 -8.68 4.90
CA LYS A 28 -2.93 -8.29 6.31
C LYS A 28 -1.65 -8.50 7.11
N GLU A 29 -0.85 -9.50 6.74
CA GLU A 29 0.48 -9.76 7.33
C GLU A 29 1.45 -8.59 7.15
N ALA A 30 1.29 -7.77 6.12
CA ALA A 30 2.06 -6.55 5.91
C ALA A 30 1.65 -5.40 6.84
N SER A 31 0.45 -5.44 7.43
CA SER A 31 -0.07 -4.31 8.23
C SER A 31 0.84 -3.96 9.41
N GLN A 32 1.53 -4.95 9.98
CA GLN A 32 2.46 -4.75 11.09
C GLN A 32 3.75 -4.06 10.67
N ASN A 33 4.16 -4.19 9.41
CA ASN A 33 5.42 -3.67 8.87
C ASN A 33 5.18 -2.77 7.64
N CYS A 34 4.08 -2.02 7.64
CA CYS A 34 3.77 -1.05 6.59
C CYS A 34 4.17 0.35 7.03
N LYS A 35 4.89 1.06 6.17
CA LYS A 35 5.28 2.45 6.32
C LYS A 35 4.74 3.24 5.12
N ILE A 36 4.02 4.30 5.42
CA ILE A 36 3.43 5.17 4.42
C ILE A 36 3.96 6.58 4.66
N ASP A 37 4.50 7.16 3.61
CA ASP A 37 5.08 8.49 3.61
C ASP A 37 4.46 9.29 2.46
N SER A 38 4.35 10.60 2.61
CA SER A 38 3.94 11.48 1.50
C SER A 38 5.03 12.52 1.24
N LYS A 39 5.21 12.85 -0.04
CA LYS A 39 6.13 13.90 -0.47
C LYS A 39 5.52 14.63 -1.67
N GLY A 40 5.16 15.90 -1.45
CA GLY A 40 4.49 16.70 -2.48
C GLY A 40 3.08 16.15 -2.76
N ASP A 41 2.85 15.79 -4.02
CA ASP A 41 1.61 15.16 -4.50
C ASP A 41 1.62 13.62 -4.45
N THR A 42 2.74 13.02 -4.07
CA THR A 42 2.95 11.57 -4.18
C THR A 42 2.98 10.89 -2.81
N VAL A 43 2.22 9.81 -2.67
CA VAL A 43 2.28 8.90 -1.51
C VAL A 43 3.18 7.72 -1.86
N TYR A 44 4.03 7.32 -0.91
CA TYR A 44 4.93 6.18 -0.97
C TYR A 44 4.49 5.17 0.09
N VAL A 45 4.22 3.94 -0.33
CA VAL A 45 3.85 2.84 0.56
C VAL A 45 4.93 1.78 0.47
N ASN A 46 5.50 1.43 1.62
CA ASN A 46 6.55 0.44 1.78
C ASN A 46 6.08 -0.60 2.80
N TYR A 47 6.07 -1.88 2.43
CA TYR A 47 5.69 -2.93 3.38
C TYR A 47 6.56 -4.17 3.26
N GLU A 48 6.69 -4.89 4.37
CA GLU A 48 7.32 -6.20 4.45
C GLU A 48 6.28 -7.26 4.88
N CYS A 49 6.11 -8.31 4.07
CA CYS A 49 5.34 -9.49 4.44
C CYS A 49 6.26 -10.68 4.67
N GLU A 50 6.00 -11.44 5.73
CA GLU A 50 6.68 -12.71 5.98
C GLU A 50 5.75 -13.86 5.60
N LYS A 51 5.92 -14.43 4.41
CA LYS A 51 5.12 -15.58 4.01
C LYS A 51 5.79 -16.85 4.53
N SER A 52 5.08 -17.59 5.37
CA SER A 52 5.51 -18.90 5.85
C SER A 52 4.74 -20.00 5.10
N GLU A 53 5.38 -20.63 4.12
CA GLU A 53 4.80 -21.80 3.45
C GLU A 53 5.36 -23.09 4.08
N LYS A 54 4.46 -23.94 4.60
CA LYS A 54 4.77 -25.32 4.98
C LYS A 54 4.35 -26.26 3.86
N LYS A 55 5.33 -26.90 3.20
CA LYS A 55 5.09 -28.05 2.32
C LYS A 55 5.81 -29.27 2.87
N GLU A 56 5.02 -30.27 3.28
CA GLU A 56 5.29 -31.68 3.64
C GLU A 56 6.54 -32.12 4.42
N ASN A 57 7.60 -31.31 4.56
CA ASN A 57 8.69 -31.50 5.53
C ASN A 57 9.69 -30.32 5.59
N LYS A 58 9.39 -29.20 4.93
CA LYS A 58 10.26 -28.01 4.90
C LYS A 58 9.42 -26.75 5.14
N SER A 59 9.82 -25.96 6.15
CA SER A 59 9.31 -24.61 6.36
C SER A 59 10.12 -23.64 5.53
N TYR A 60 9.46 -22.92 4.62
CA TYR A 60 10.08 -21.83 3.87
C TYR A 60 9.55 -20.51 4.41
N GLN A 61 10.44 -19.69 4.97
CA GLN A 61 10.13 -18.32 5.39
C GLN A 61 10.68 -17.38 4.32
N SER A 62 9.79 -16.69 3.61
CA SER A 62 10.16 -15.69 2.58
C SER A 62 9.71 -14.31 3.03
N LYS A 63 10.66 -13.39 3.20
CA LYS A 63 10.40 -11.97 3.42
C LYS A 63 10.24 -11.27 2.07
N ILE A 64 9.03 -10.78 1.79
CA ILE A 64 8.72 -10.01 0.59
C ILE A 64 8.67 -8.54 0.99
N LYS A 65 9.60 -7.74 0.46
CA LYS A 65 9.58 -6.28 0.57
C LYS A 65 9.00 -5.69 -0.71
N GLN A 66 7.96 -4.87 -0.58
CA GLN A 66 7.35 -4.18 -1.71
C GLN A 66 7.17 -2.70 -1.42
N SER A 67 7.39 -1.91 -2.46
CA SER A 67 7.29 -0.46 -2.44
C SER A 67 6.53 -0.01 -3.67
N PHE A 68 5.56 0.87 -3.49
CA PHE A 68 4.87 1.54 -4.59
C PHE A 68 4.65 3.00 -4.26
N SER A 69 4.48 3.82 -5.30
CA SER A 69 4.16 5.22 -5.16
C SER A 69 2.92 5.56 -5.98
N TYR A 70 2.09 6.45 -5.46
CA TYR A 70 0.90 6.94 -6.12
C TYR A 70 0.91 8.46 -6.11
N SER A 71 0.94 9.06 -7.31
CA SER A 71 0.78 10.52 -7.47
C SER A 71 -0.70 10.84 -7.54
N THR A 72 -1.14 11.71 -6.64
CA THR A 72 -2.52 12.18 -6.56
C THR A 72 -2.79 13.37 -7.48
N GLY A 73 -1.73 13.94 -8.08
CA GLY A 73 -1.80 15.16 -8.89
C GLY A 73 -2.11 16.44 -8.10
N LYS A 74 -2.37 16.36 -6.79
CA LYS A 74 -2.67 17.50 -5.90
C LYS A 74 -1.74 17.51 -4.71
N GLN A 75 -1.44 18.69 -4.18
CA GLN A 75 -0.59 18.83 -3.00
C GLN A 75 -1.24 18.13 -1.82
N ILE A 76 -0.56 17.13 -1.26
CA ILE A 76 -1.06 16.39 -0.10
C ILE A 76 -0.84 17.24 1.14
N LYS A 77 -1.92 17.49 1.87
CA LYS A 77 -1.90 18.15 3.18
C LYS A 77 -1.69 17.15 4.30
N ASN A 78 -2.49 16.09 4.29
CA ASN A 78 -2.45 15.03 5.28
C ASN A 78 -2.95 13.72 4.65
N PHE A 79 -2.66 12.58 5.30
CA PHE A 79 -3.22 11.30 4.91
C PHE A 79 -3.47 10.43 6.13
N THR A 80 -4.44 9.53 6.02
CA THR A 80 -4.74 8.48 6.99
C THR A 80 -4.80 7.15 6.26
N HIS A 81 -4.58 6.06 6.98
CA HIS A 81 -4.66 4.74 6.41
C HIS A 81 -5.25 3.73 7.39
N LYS A 82 -5.89 2.70 6.86
CA LYS A 82 -6.43 1.59 7.63
C LYS A 82 -6.30 0.29 6.84
N PHE A 83 -6.21 -0.83 7.56
CA PHE A 83 -6.18 -2.16 6.96
C PHE A 83 -7.53 -2.85 7.18
N GLU A 84 -8.18 -3.26 6.09
CA GLU A 84 -9.49 -3.90 6.11
C GLU A 84 -9.51 -5.03 5.09
N ASN A 85 -9.87 -6.27 5.50
CA ASN A 85 -10.02 -7.43 4.61
C ASN A 85 -8.87 -7.65 3.60
N ASP A 86 -7.62 -7.69 4.08
CA ASP A 86 -6.41 -7.86 3.23
C ASP A 86 -6.19 -6.72 2.21
N LYS A 87 -6.72 -5.54 2.52
CA LYS A 87 -6.52 -4.31 1.75
C LYS A 87 -6.04 -3.19 2.66
N LEU A 88 -5.20 -2.35 2.09
CA LEU A 88 -4.83 -1.06 2.63
C LEU A 88 -5.77 -0.01 2.03
N ILE A 89 -6.59 0.62 2.86
CA ILE A 89 -7.39 1.78 2.49
C ILE A 89 -6.59 3.01 2.88
N LEU A 90 -6.27 3.84 1.89
CA LEU A 90 -5.55 5.09 2.04
C LEU A 90 -6.50 6.25 1.76
N GLU A 91 -6.61 7.16 2.71
CA GLU A 91 -7.40 8.38 2.61
C GLU A 91 -6.44 9.57 2.61
N VAL A 92 -6.39 10.30 1.51
CA VAL A 92 -5.50 11.44 1.30
C VAL A 92 -6.33 12.71 1.28
N PHE A 93 -5.90 13.72 2.02
CA PHE A 93 -6.54 15.03 2.10
C PHE A 93 -5.64 16.07 1.43
N PHE A 94 -6.23 16.84 0.52
CA PHE A 94 -5.50 17.82 -0.28
C PHE A 94 -5.47 19.19 0.39
N ASP A 95 -4.41 19.95 0.13
CA ASP A 95 -4.38 21.37 0.44
C ASP A 95 -5.21 22.12 -0.61
N LYS A 96 -5.90 23.17 -0.16
CA LYS A 96 -7.02 23.79 -0.89
C LYS A 96 -6.55 25.00 -1.68
#